data_AF-A0A1Q8AAW0-F1
#
_entry.id   AF-A0A1Q8AAW0-F1
#
_cell.length_a   1.000
_cell.length_b   1.000
_cell.length_c   1.000
_cell.angle_alpha   90.00
_cell.angle_beta   90.00
_cell.angle_gamma   90.00
#
_symmetry.space_group_name_H-M   'P 1'
#
loop_
_entity.id
_entity.type
_entity.pdbx_description
1 polymer ?
#
loop_
_entity_poly.entity_id
_entity_poly.type
_entity_poly.pdbx_seq_one_letter_code
_entity_poly.pdbx_strand_id
1 'polypeptide(L)'
;MASSPSPTPPRTVLDNQLSFKRLDTALEFWRVLVQWGTVAFLGYMAYRSVSALAGVTTSANIGVRLFGNLMVNRGIVALLAGSGWAFGLAQRSLRRKNIERLVPLKNDLEKVIDPKRTSSNLTSRGTTPPKKGKR
;
A
#
# COMPACT_ATOMS: atom_id res chain seq x y z
N MET A 1 48.41 -53.24 38.29
CA MET A 1 47.21 -54.03 37.89
C MET A 1 46.96 -53.77 36.42
N ALA A 2 47.23 -54.74 35.56
CA ALA A 2 46.98 -54.62 34.12
C ALA A 2 45.47 -54.71 33.88
N SER A 3 44.89 -53.66 33.28
CA SER A 3 43.50 -53.63 32.85
C SER A 3 43.30 -54.64 31.72
N SER A 4 42.41 -55.59 31.91
CA SER A 4 42.00 -56.54 30.87
C SER A 4 41.40 -55.81 29.65
N PRO A 5 41.67 -56.27 28.42
CA PRO A 5 41.10 -55.66 27.23
C PRO A 5 39.58 -55.85 27.23
N SER A 6 38.84 -54.75 27.04
CA SER A 6 37.38 -54.75 26.94
C SER A 6 36.91 -55.68 25.81
N PRO A 7 35.86 -56.49 26.02
CA PRO A 7 35.35 -57.37 24.97
C PRO A 7 34.86 -56.54 23.78
N THR A 8 35.42 -56.82 22.60
CA THR A 8 34.98 -56.20 21.34
C THR A 8 33.50 -56.51 21.11
N PRO A 9 32.65 -55.49 20.89
CA PRO A 9 31.23 -55.71 20.69
C PRO A 9 30.98 -56.56 19.42
N PRO A 10 29.91 -57.38 19.40
CA PRO A 10 29.57 -58.18 18.24
C PRO A 10 29.26 -57.29 17.03
N ARG A 11 29.70 -57.71 15.84
CA ARG A 11 29.65 -56.92 14.59
C ARG A 11 28.25 -56.35 14.27
N THR A 12 27.20 -57.08 14.62
CA THR A 12 25.80 -56.66 14.44
C THR A 12 25.43 -55.39 15.20
N VAL A 13 26.03 -55.15 16.37
CA VAL A 13 25.79 -53.94 17.17
C VAL A 13 26.47 -52.73 16.54
N LEU A 14 27.63 -52.93 15.90
CA LEU A 14 28.38 -51.87 15.23
C LEU A 14 27.64 -51.36 13.98
N ASP A 15 27.09 -52.28 13.17
CA ASP A 15 26.36 -51.95 11.94
C ASP A 15 25.06 -51.17 12.23
N ASN A 16 24.37 -51.54 13.31
CA ASN A 16 23.18 -50.83 13.77
C ASN A 16 23.55 -49.42 14.25
N GLN A 17 24.62 -49.25 15.04
CA GLN A 17 25.08 -47.93 15.49
C GLN A 17 25.51 -47.03 14.34
N LEU A 18 26.15 -47.57 13.31
CA LEU A 18 26.51 -46.82 12.10
C LEU A 18 25.26 -46.38 11.33
N SER A 19 24.24 -47.24 11.26
CA SER A 19 22.97 -46.93 10.60
C SER A 19 22.20 -45.83 11.33
N PHE A 20 22.12 -45.89 12.66
CA PHE A 20 21.49 -44.83 13.47
C PHE A 20 22.22 -43.50 13.33
N LYS A 21 23.55 -43.49 13.39
CA LYS A 21 24.33 -42.25 13.20
C LYS A 21 24.10 -41.60 11.83
N ARG A 22 23.92 -42.39 10.77
CA ARG A 22 23.59 -41.87 9.42
C ARG A 22 22.19 -41.24 9.39
N LEU A 23 21.21 -41.87 10.05
CA LEU A 23 19.85 -41.35 10.16
C LEU A 23 19.82 -40.05 10.96
N ASP A 24 20.50 -40.00 12.10
CA ASP A 24 20.58 -38.80 12.93
C ASP A 24 21.24 -37.64 12.17
N THR A 25 22.33 -37.92 11.47
CA THR A 25 23.01 -36.94 10.62
C THR A 25 22.07 -36.42 9.51
N ALA A 26 21.31 -37.31 8.87
CA ALA A 26 20.34 -36.92 7.84
C ALA A 26 19.19 -36.07 8.39
N LEU A 27 18.73 -36.36 9.61
CA LEU A 27 17.69 -35.57 10.29
C LEU A 27 18.17 -34.17 10.66
N GLU A 28 19.41 -34.04 11.12
CA GLU A 28 20.02 -32.73 11.40
C GLU A 28 20.15 -31.90 10.12
N PHE A 29 20.65 -32.49 9.04
CA PHE A 29 20.72 -31.83 7.74
C PHE A 29 19.33 -31.39 7.26
N TRP A 30 18.32 -32.25 7.38
CA TRP A 30 16.94 -31.92 7.00
C TRP A 30 16.40 -30.72 7.77
N ARG A 31 16.63 -30.68 9.09
CA ARG A 31 16.16 -29.58 9.95
C ARG A 31 16.79 -28.23 9.55
N VAL A 32 18.09 -28.23 9.25
CA VAL A 32 18.80 -27.02 8.77
C VAL A 32 18.29 -26.61 7.39
N LEU A 33 18.06 -27.56 6.50
CA LEU A 33 17.55 -27.32 5.15
C LEU A 33 16.13 -26.71 5.17
N VAL A 34 15.26 -27.19 6.06
CA VAL A 34 13.92 -26.63 6.26
C VAL A 34 13.99 -25.21 6.82
N GLN A 35 14.86 -24.94 7.79
CA GLN A 35 14.98 -23.60 8.39
C GLN A 35 15.50 -22.57 7.38
N TRP A 36 16.57 -22.88 6.64
CA TRP A 36 17.10 -21.95 5.64
C TRP A 36 16.25 -21.92 4.36
N GLY A 37 15.64 -23.04 4.01
CA GLY A 37 14.71 -23.15 2.88
C GLY A 37 13.45 -22.31 3.09
N THR A 38 12.90 -22.28 4.31
CA THR A 38 11.75 -21.42 4.63
C THR A 38 12.10 -19.94 4.57
N VAL A 39 13.28 -19.53 5.06
CA VAL A 39 13.75 -18.13 4.95
C VAL A 39 13.94 -17.72 3.47
N ALA A 40 14.58 -18.57 2.67
CA ALA A 40 14.76 -18.33 1.24
C ALA A 40 13.43 -18.25 0.49
N PHE A 41 12.48 -19.15 0.81
CA PHE A 41 11.14 -19.16 0.23
C PHE A 41 10.33 -17.91 0.60
N LEU A 42 10.43 -17.45 1.86
CA LEU A 42 9.82 -16.18 2.28
C LEU A 42 10.38 -14.99 1.50
N GLY A 43 11.70 -14.94 1.31
CA GLY A 43 12.35 -13.93 0.48
C GLY A 43 11.88 -13.95 -0.98
N TYR A 44 11.74 -15.15 -1.55
CA TYR A 44 11.20 -15.32 -2.91
C TYR A 44 9.74 -14.87 -3.03
N MET A 45 8.89 -15.19 -2.05
CA MET A 45 7.50 -14.74 -2.02
C MET A 45 7.37 -13.22 -1.79
N ALA A 46 8.26 -12.63 -0.99
CA ALA A 46 8.36 -11.18 -0.83
C ALA A 46 8.77 -10.51 -2.15
N TYR A 47 9.76 -11.06 -2.86
CA TYR A 47 10.15 -10.59 -4.20
C TYR A 47 8.98 -10.66 -5.19
N ARG A 48 8.23 -11.77 -5.22
CA ARG A 48 7.05 -11.88 -6.09
C ARG A 48 5.97 -10.86 -5.75
N SER A 49 5.72 -10.62 -4.45
CA SER A 49 4.81 -9.56 -3.99
C SER A 49 5.24 -8.18 -4.48
N VAL A 50 6.53 -7.86 -4.37
CA VAL A 50 7.10 -6.59 -4.86
C VAL A 50 7.03 -6.51 -6.39
N SER A 51 7.32 -7.59 -7.11
CA SER A 51 7.26 -7.63 -8.57
C SER A 51 5.83 -7.45 -9.11
N ALA A 52 4.83 -8.02 -8.43
CA ALA A 52 3.41 -7.80 -8.74
C ALA A 52 2.98 -6.36 -8.42
N LEU A 53 3.59 -5.73 -7.42
CA LEU A 53 3.37 -4.32 -7.08
C LEU A 53 4.16 -3.36 -7.97
N ALA A 54 5.20 -3.79 -8.69
CA ALA A 54 6.12 -2.91 -9.42
C ALA A 54 5.42 -1.99 -10.43
N GLY A 55 4.32 -2.45 -11.05
CA GLY A 55 3.46 -1.62 -11.93
C GLY A 55 2.51 -0.65 -11.20
N VAL A 56 2.39 -0.75 -9.88
CA VAL A 56 1.50 0.02 -8.97
C VAL A 56 2.32 0.84 -7.94
N THR A 57 3.65 0.76 -7.98
CA THR A 57 4.56 1.27 -6.94
C THR A 57 4.46 2.77 -6.68
N THR A 58 4.08 3.60 -7.65
CA THR A 58 3.94 5.05 -7.40
C THR A 58 2.82 5.34 -6.39
N SER A 59 1.66 4.68 -6.49
CA SER A 59 0.54 4.91 -5.57
C SER A 59 0.70 4.16 -4.25
N ALA A 60 1.21 2.92 -4.28
CA ALA A 60 1.39 2.10 -3.09
C ALA A 60 2.55 2.57 -2.18
N ASN A 61 3.68 3.01 -2.75
CA ASN A 61 4.83 3.47 -1.97
C ASN A 61 4.54 4.83 -1.29
N ILE A 62 3.78 5.71 -1.96
CA ILE A 62 3.27 6.95 -1.36
C ILE A 62 2.27 6.64 -0.25
N GLY A 63 1.31 5.75 -0.48
CA GLY A 63 0.32 5.33 0.52
C GLY A 63 0.96 4.70 1.76
N VAL A 64 1.79 3.66 1.59
CA VAL A 64 2.40 2.93 2.72
C VAL A 64 3.38 3.81 3.51
N ARG A 65 4.18 4.67 2.84
CA ARG A 65 5.06 5.61 3.54
C ARG A 65 4.29 6.71 4.27
N LEU A 66 3.21 7.25 3.68
CA LEU A 66 2.32 8.19 4.37
C LEU A 66 1.66 7.51 5.58
N PHE A 67 0.94 6.40 5.39
CA PHE A 67 0.22 5.73 6.47
C PHE A 67 1.16 5.24 7.59
N GLY A 68 2.36 4.77 7.26
CA GLY A 68 3.38 4.36 8.23
C GLY A 68 3.94 5.52 9.07
N ASN A 69 4.26 6.67 8.46
CA ASN A 69 4.77 7.85 9.21
C ASN A 69 3.66 8.61 9.94
N LEU A 70 2.43 8.60 9.40
CA LEU A 70 1.27 9.29 9.95
C LEU A 70 0.74 8.61 11.23
N MET A 71 0.78 7.28 11.30
CA MET A 71 0.40 6.56 12.52
C MET A 71 1.31 6.88 13.71
N VAL A 72 2.60 7.17 13.46
CA VAL A 72 3.59 7.43 14.52
C VAL A 72 3.60 8.91 14.94
N ASN A 73 3.23 9.84 14.07
CA ASN A 73 3.28 11.27 14.35
C ASN A 73 1.95 11.99 14.09
N ARG A 74 1.15 12.15 15.17
CA ARG A 74 -0.15 12.86 15.17
C ARG A 74 -0.05 14.30 14.63
N GLY A 75 1.09 14.98 14.79
CA GLY A 75 1.29 16.35 14.30
C GLY A 75 1.31 16.45 12.78
N ILE A 76 1.94 15.49 12.09
CA ILE A 76 2.00 15.45 10.62
C ILE A 76 0.62 15.13 10.05
N VAL A 77 -0.15 14.26 10.70
CA VAL A 77 -1.56 13.99 10.32
C VAL A 77 -2.40 15.25 10.38
N ALA A 78 -2.32 15.99 11.49
CA ALA A 78 -3.06 17.23 11.66
C ALA A 78 -2.65 18.29 10.62
N LEU A 79 -1.35 18.39 10.30
CA LEU A 79 -0.84 19.32 9.28
C LEU A 79 -1.26 18.94 7.87
N LEU A 80 -1.22 17.66 7.49
CA LEU A 80 -1.65 17.20 6.16
C LEU A 80 -3.17 17.29 5.99
N ALA A 81 -3.93 16.87 7.00
CA ALA A 81 -5.39 17.00 6.99
C ALA A 81 -5.79 18.49 6.96
N GLY A 82 -5.16 19.32 7.79
CA GLY A 82 -5.39 20.77 7.83
C GLY A 82 -5.02 21.47 6.52
N SER A 83 -3.86 21.16 5.95
CA SER A 83 -3.41 21.74 4.68
C SER A 83 -4.27 21.30 3.50
N GLY A 84 -4.69 20.04 3.45
CA GLY A 84 -5.62 19.54 2.43
C GLY A 84 -6.99 20.22 2.50
N TRP A 85 -7.52 20.41 3.71
CA TRP A 85 -8.80 21.09 3.91
C TRP A 85 -8.71 22.59 3.56
N ALA A 86 -7.67 23.27 4.02
CA ALA A 86 -7.41 24.67 3.68
C ALA A 86 -7.23 24.87 2.17
N PHE A 87 -6.46 24.00 1.51
CA PHE A 87 -6.30 24.03 0.06
C PHE A 87 -7.61 23.79 -0.68
N GLY A 88 -8.43 22.83 -0.23
CA GLY A 88 -9.75 22.56 -0.82
C GLY A 88 -10.70 23.77 -0.72
N LEU A 89 -10.70 24.46 0.42
CA LEU A 89 -11.48 25.69 0.61
C LEU A 89 -10.98 26.82 -0.29
N ALA A 90 -9.66 27.02 -0.37
CA ALA A 90 -9.05 28.02 -1.24
C ALA A 90 -9.38 27.74 -2.72
N GLN A 91 -9.27 26.48 -3.16
CA GLN A 91 -9.61 26.07 -4.52
C GLN A 91 -11.09 26.29 -4.83
N ARG A 92 -12.00 25.98 -3.88
CA ARG A 92 -13.44 26.23 -4.04
C ARG A 92 -13.73 27.73 -4.20
N SER A 93 -13.05 28.58 -3.45
CA SER A 93 -13.17 30.04 -3.55
C SER A 93 -12.68 30.55 -4.91
N LEU A 94 -11.49 30.13 -5.34
CA LEU A 94 -10.92 30.52 -6.64
C LEU A 94 -11.79 30.07 -7.81
N ARG A 95 -12.31 28.83 -7.78
CA ARG A 95 -13.22 28.34 -8.82
C ARG A 95 -14.46 29.22 -8.94
N ARG A 96 -15.07 29.59 -7.81
CA ARG A 96 -16.25 30.46 -7.81
C ARG A 96 -15.95 31.84 -8.39
N LYS A 97 -14.82 32.45 -8.02
CA LYS A 97 -14.38 33.74 -8.58
C LYS A 97 -14.14 33.65 -10.09
N ASN A 98 -13.52 32.57 -10.55
CA ASN A 98 -13.25 32.39 -11.98
C ASN A 98 -14.54 32.16 -12.79
N ILE A 99 -15.47 31.38 -12.25
CA ILE A 99 -16.80 31.19 -12.84
C ILE A 99 -17.54 32.53 -12.93
N GLU A 100 -17.57 33.30 -11.84
CA GLU A 100 -18.22 34.62 -11.78
C GLU A 100 -17.65 35.61 -12.82
N ARG A 101 -16.36 35.48 -13.16
CA ARG A 101 -15.71 36.29 -14.21
C ARG A 101 -16.03 35.80 -15.63
N LEU A 102 -16.01 34.48 -15.86
CA LEU A 102 -16.06 33.91 -17.21
C LEU A 102 -17.49 33.66 -17.73
N VAL A 103 -18.44 33.37 -16.85
CA VAL A 103 -19.84 33.10 -17.22
C VAL A 103 -20.52 34.25 -17.96
N PRO A 104 -20.44 35.53 -17.53
CA PRO A 104 -21.09 36.62 -18.26
C PRO A 104 -20.50 36.78 -19.66
N LEU A 105 -19.17 36.78 -19.78
CA LEU A 105 -18.47 36.87 -21.07
C LEU A 105 -18.88 35.75 -22.03
N LYS A 106 -18.98 34.51 -21.52
CA LYS A 106 -19.44 33.36 -22.30
C LYS A 106 -20.88 33.55 -22.75
N ASN A 107 -21.78 34.01 -21.87
CA ASN A 107 -23.18 34.23 -22.23
C ASN A 107 -23.34 35.33 -23.28
N ASP A 108 -22.53 36.40 -23.21
CA ASP A 108 -22.58 37.48 -24.18
C ASP A 108 -22.09 36.99 -25.57
N LEU A 109 -21.02 36.20 -25.62
CA LEU A 109 -20.56 35.56 -26.86
C LEU A 109 -21.57 34.54 -27.40
N GLU A 110 -22.23 33.78 -26.53
CA GLU A 110 -23.24 32.80 -26.94
C GLU A 110 -24.49 33.47 -27.52
N LYS A 111 -24.90 34.64 -27.01
CA LYS A 111 -26.04 35.41 -27.55
C LYS A 111 -25.75 35.98 -28.94
N VAL A 112 -24.49 36.30 -29.25
CA VAL A 112 -24.08 36.77 -30.58
C VAL A 112 -24.22 35.64 -31.61
N ILE A 113 -23.92 34.41 -31.22
CA ILE A 113 -23.98 33.23 -32.11
C ILE A 113 -25.41 32.68 -32.22
N ASP A 114 -26.13 32.55 -31.09
CA ASP A 114 -27.50 32.05 -31.04
C ASP A 114 -28.36 32.92 -30.10
N PRO A 115 -29.13 33.87 -30.65
CA PRO A 115 -29.99 34.76 -29.86
C PRO A 115 -31.10 34.03 -29.09
N LYS A 116 -31.46 32.80 -29.48
CA LYS A 116 -32.51 32.01 -28.81
C LYS A 116 -31.95 31.11 -27.70
N ARG A 117 -30.63 31.12 -27.48
CA ARG A 117 -29.99 30.29 -26.46
C ARG A 117 -30.36 30.76 -25.06
N THR A 118 -31.01 29.89 -24.30
CA THR A 118 -31.40 30.13 -22.91
C THR A 118 -30.33 29.60 -21.97
N SER A 119 -29.94 30.40 -20.98
CA SER A 119 -28.92 29.99 -20.00
C SER A 119 -29.48 28.91 -19.07
N SER A 120 -28.62 27.97 -18.65
CA SER A 120 -28.91 27.12 -17.50
C SER A 120 -29.13 28.04 -16.30
N ASN A 121 -30.28 27.95 -15.62
CA ASN A 121 -30.72 28.79 -14.49
C ASN A 121 -29.84 28.64 -13.22
N LEU A 122 -28.53 28.75 -13.40
CA LEU A 122 -27.49 28.71 -12.38
C LEU A 122 -27.23 30.14 -11.91
N THR A 123 -26.79 30.28 -10.66
CA THR A 123 -26.33 31.58 -10.17
C THR A 123 -25.09 32.04 -10.94
N SER A 124 -24.75 33.33 -10.88
CA SER A 124 -23.49 33.88 -11.42
C SER A 124 -22.24 33.11 -10.94
N ARG A 125 -22.32 32.46 -9.77
CA ARG A 125 -21.25 31.64 -9.19
C ARG A 125 -21.28 30.16 -9.59
N GLY A 126 -22.14 29.79 -10.54
CA GLY A 126 -22.28 28.41 -11.05
C GLY A 126 -22.88 27.44 -10.03
N THR A 127 -23.67 27.93 -9.07
CA THR A 127 -24.37 27.06 -8.11
C THR A 127 -25.83 26.93 -8.49
N THR A 128 -26.42 25.75 -8.30
CA THR A 128 -27.87 25.57 -8.38
C THR A 128 -28.52 26.39 -7.26
N PRO A 129 -29.47 27.30 -7.56
CA PRO A 129 -30.24 27.96 -6.53
C PRO A 129 -30.96 26.92 -5.66
N PRO A 130 -31.11 27.14 -4.35
CA PRO A 130 -31.85 26.21 -3.50
C PRO A 130 -33.25 26.04 -4.08
N LYS A 131 -33.67 24.78 -4.31
CA LYS A 131 -35.02 24.47 -4.76
C LYS A 131 -35.97 25.09 -3.74
N LYS A 132 -36.80 26.07 -4.15
CA LYS A 132 -37.89 26.58 -3.30
C LYS A 132 -38.76 25.38 -2.93
N GLY A 133 -38.55 24.83 -1.74
CA GLY A 133 -39.47 23.86 -1.15
C GLY A 133 -40.81 24.56 -1.02
N LYS A 134 -41.86 23.95 -1.57
CA LYS A 134 -43.24 24.35 -1.30
C LYS A 134 -43.41 24.30 0.22
N ARG A 135 -43.59 25.48 0.84
CA ARG A 135 -44.35 25.59 2.08
C ARG A 135 -45.82 25.58 1.72
#